data_AF-A0A958R814-F1
#
_entry.id   AF-A0A958R814-F1
#
_cell.length_a   1.000
_cell.length_b   1.000
_cell.length_c   1.000
_cell.angle_alpha   90.00
_cell.angle_beta   90.00
_cell.angle_gamma   90.00
#
_symmetry.space_group_name_H-M   'P 1'
#
loop_
_entity.id
_entity.type
_entity.pdbx_description
1 polymer ?
#
loop_
_entity_poly.entity_id
_entity_poly.type
_entity_poly.pdbx_seq_one_letter_code
_entity_poly.pdbx_strand_id
1 'polypeptide(L)' 'MKKKYILVLLITCIVIVFDQVTKIYIHSKFQLGESMVIIKNFFNFTYVRNYGAAF' A
#
# COMPACT_ATOMS: atom_id res chain seq x y z
N MET A 1 -18.13 -19.68 -13.60
CA MET A 1 -16.84 -19.92 -12.91
C MET A 1 -17.10 -20.58 -11.57
N LYS A 2 -16.26 -21.52 -11.11
CA LYS A 2 -16.42 -22.12 -9.76
C LYS A 2 -16.34 -21.01 -8.70
N LYS A 3 -17.14 -21.09 -7.62
CA LYS A 3 -17.20 -20.08 -6.54
C LYS A 3 -15.81 -19.68 -6.01
N LYS A 4 -14.89 -20.65 -5.91
CA LYS A 4 -13.49 -20.41 -5.51
C LYS A 4 -12.77 -19.37 -6.38
N TYR A 5 -13.00 -19.36 -7.69
CA TYR A 5 -12.35 -18.40 -8.59
C TYR A 5 -12.95 -17.00 -8.48
N ILE A 6 -14.26 -16.91 -8.22
CA ILE A 6 -14.92 -15.61 -7.94
C ILE A 6 -14.39 -15.03 -6.63
N LEU A 7 -14.24 -15.86 -5.60
CA LEU A 7 -13.68 -15.45 -4.32
C LEU A 7 -12.24 -14.93 -4.48
N VAL A 8 -11.39 -15.67 -5.20
CA VAL A 8 -10.01 -15.24 -5.50
C VAL A 8 -10.01 -13.91 -6.23
N LEU A 9 -10.87 -13.75 -7.25
CA LEU A 9 -10.96 -12.51 -8.01
C LEU A 9 -11.32 -11.32 -7.10
N LEU A 10 -12.33 -11.48 -6.24
CA LEU A 10 -12.77 -10.43 -5.32
C LEU A 10 -11.65 -10.03 -4.34
N ILE A 11 -10.97 -11.00 -3.75
CA ILE A 11 -9.85 -10.73 -2.83
C ILE A 11 -8.74 -9.98 -3.57
N THR A 12 -8.34 -10.45 -4.75
CA THR A 12 -7.32 -9.79 -5.57
C THR A 12 -7.71 -8.34 -5.91
N CYS A 13 -8.96 -8.11 -6.31
CA CYS A 13 -9.45 -6.76 -6.58
C CYS A 13 -9.39 -5.86 -5.34
N ILE A 14 -9.82 -6.34 -4.18
CA ILE A 14 -9.77 -5.57 -2.93
C ILE A 14 -8.33 -5.21 -2.58
N VAL A 15 -7.39 -6.16 -2.69
CA VAL A 15 -5.97 -5.93 -2.40
C VAL A 15 -5.39 -4.89 -3.35
N ILE A 16 -5.67 -4.98 -4.66
CA ILE A 16 -5.18 -4.01 -5.65
C ILE A 16 -5.77 -2.62 -5.38
N VAL A 17 -7.07 -2.52 -5.09
CA VAL A 17 -7.70 -1.23 -4.78
C VAL A 17 -7.07 -0.61 -3.53
N PHE A 18 -6.87 -1.39 -2.47
CA PHE A 18 -6.26 -0.90 -1.24
C PHE A 18 -4.79 -0.47 -1.45
N ASP A 19 -4.01 -1.25 -2.20
CA ASP A 19 -2.63 -0.92 -2.58
C ASP A 19 -2.55 0.41 -3.34
N GLN A 20 -3.41 0.61 -4.35
CA GLN A 20 -3.38 1.83 -5.15
C GLN A 20 -3.88 3.05 -4.37
N VAL A 21 -4.96 2.91 -3.59
CA VAL A 21 -5.48 4.00 -2.75
C VAL A 21 -4.44 4.46 -1.73
N THR A 22 -3.77 3.53 -1.05
CA THR A 22 -2.72 3.87 -0.08
C THR A 22 -1.52 4.58 -0.75
N LYS A 23 -1.08 4.10 -1.92
CA LYS A 23 0.00 4.76 -2.69
C LYS A 23 -0.39 6.18 -3.13
N ILE A 24 -1.60 6.38 -3.61
CA ILE A 24 -2.11 7.70 -4.02
C ILE A 24 -2.20 8.64 -2.81
N TYR A 25 -2.66 8.14 -1.66
CA TYR A 25 -2.71 8.91 -0.43
C TYR A 25 -1.31 9.39 -0.01
N ILE A 26 -0.33 8.48 0.06
CA ILE A 26 1.05 8.86 0.41
C ILE A 26 1.61 9.85 -0.60
N HIS A 27 1.45 9.60 -1.90
CA HIS A 27 1.98 10.48 -2.95
C HIS A 27 1.38 11.90 -2.94
N SER A 28 0.11 12.03 -2.56
CA SER A 28 -0.60 13.31 -2.57
C SER A 28 -0.47 14.10 -1.26
N LYS A 29 -0.08 13.46 -0.16
CA LYS A 29 -0.04 14.08 1.17
C LYS A 29 1.34 14.16 1.80
N PHE A 30 2.32 13.42 1.30
CA PHE A 30 3.67 13.37 1.85
C PHE A 30 4.69 13.92 0.85
N GLN A 31 5.72 14.56 1.36
CA GLN A 31 6.97 14.83 0.64
C GLN A 31 7.87 13.59 0.68
N LEU A 32 8.77 13.44 -0.30
CA LEU A 32 9.70 12.32 -0.32
C LEU A 32 10.59 12.34 0.94
N GLY A 33 10.65 11.23 1.66
CA GLY A 33 11.36 11.09 2.95
C GLY A 33 10.54 11.51 4.18
N GLU A 34 9.36 12.11 4.00
CA GLU A 34 8.49 12.49 5.12
C GLU A 34 7.97 11.24 5.86
N SER A 35 7.91 11.35 7.19
CA SER A 35 7.45 10.29 8.09
C SER A 35 6.38 10.80 9.05
N MET A 36 5.24 10.11 9.12
CA MET A 36 4.18 10.34 10.11
C MET A 36 4.08 9.16 11.07
N VAL A 37 4.22 9.44 12.36
CA VAL A 37 4.11 8.43 13.41
C VAL A 37 2.66 8.04 13.63
N ILE A 38 2.36 6.75 13.53
CA ILE A 38 1.02 6.18 13.81
C ILE A 38 0.99 5.54 15.18
N ILE A 39 1.99 4.70 15.47
CA ILE A 39 2.20 4.10 16.79
C ILE A 39 3.63 4.45 17.18
N LYS A 40 3.76 5.27 18.23
CA LYS A 40 5.05 5.74 18.72
C LYS A 40 5.99 4.55 18.95
N ASN A 41 7.20 4.64 18.40
CA ASN A 41 8.27 3.64 18.48
C ASN A 41 7.97 2.28 17.80
N PHE A 42 6.91 2.15 17.01
CA PHE A 42 6.56 0.87 16.36
C PHE A 42 6.18 1.02 14.87
N PHE A 43 5.32 1.99 14.53
CA PHE A 43 4.77 2.09 13.17
C PHE A 43 4.65 3.53 12.68
N ASN A 44 5.20 3.77 11.49
CA ASN A 44 5.19 5.05 10.79
C ASN A 44 4.76 4.87 9.34
N PHE A 45 4.00 5.81 8.80
CA PHE A 45 3.92 5.99 7.35
C PHE A 45 5.12 6.81 6.89
N THR A 46 5.92 6.27 5.97
CA THR A 46 7.08 6.96 5.39
C THR A 46 6.98 6.95 3.88
N TYR A 47 7.14 8.10 3.24
CA TYR A 47 7.15 8.13 1.78
C TYR A 47 8.55 7.83 1.24
N VAL A 48 8.72 6.62 0.68
CA VAL A 48 9.93 6.17 0.00
C VAL A 48 9.61 5.80 -1.44
N ARG A 49 10.56 6.03 -2.37
CA ARG A 49 10.50 5.53 -3.74
C ARG A 49 11.55 4.44 -3.92
N ASN A 50 11.09 3.24 -4.26
CA ASN A 50 11.95 2.11 -4.54
C ASN A 50 12.00 1.88 -6.05
N TYR A 51 13.14 2.19 -6.68
CA TYR A 51 13.38 1.98 -8.12
C TYR A 51 13.93 0.57 -8.44
N GLY A 52 14.06 -0.28 -7.42
CA GLY A 52 14.61 -1.64 -7.48
C GLY A 52 15.52 -1.87 -6.27
N ALA A 53 15.11 -2.74 -5.33
CA ALA A 53 15.87 -2.98 -4.09
C ALA A 53 15.71 -4.37 -3.46
N ALA A 54 15.07 -5.32 -4.14
CA ALA A 54 15.04 -6.71 -3.67
C ALA A 54 15.97 -7.55 -4.57
N PHE A 55 17.27 -7.29 -4.45
CA PHE A 55 18.39 -8.15 -4.82
C PHE A 55 19.44 -8.01 -3.71
#